data_AF-A0A5B7UVI0-F1
#
_entry.id   AF-A0A5B7UVI0-F1
#
_cell.length_a   1.000
_cell.length_b   1.000
_cell.length_c   1.000
_cell.angle_alpha   90.00
_cell.angle_beta   90.00
_cell.angle_gamma   90.00
#
_symmetry.space_group_name_H-M   'P 1'
#
loop_
_entity.id
_entity.type
_entity.pdbx_description
1 polymer ?
#
loop_
_entity_poly.entity_id
_entity_poly.type
_entity_poly.pdbx_seq_one_letter_code
_entity_poly.pdbx_strand_id
1 'polypeptide(L)'
;MSEQPYVRNELSDSHIKGHVIQSGNIHGDVVINPEGTPLSQAEAEVQRRWYERQGRILDAEDAQRAESQRRAEQFVRHCRAKQRVNTVFMLIGLVTAVTAGLVHPGFVLLAILFGVPGAIGWVRYTRVVRKWDAGNAIKVPRSRLMW
;
A
#
# COMPACT_ATOMS: atom_id res chain seq x y z
N MET A 1 -54.48 12.74 22.02
CA MET A 1 -53.38 13.45 21.35
C MET A 1 -52.10 13.11 22.11
N SER A 2 -51.25 12.26 21.54
CA SER A 2 -49.98 11.84 22.14
C SER A 2 -48.89 12.09 21.12
N GLU A 3 -48.03 13.07 21.41
CA GLU A 3 -46.86 13.46 20.61
C GLU A 3 -45.85 12.31 20.59
N GLN A 4 -45.33 11.97 19.41
CA GLN A 4 -44.20 11.05 19.26
C GLN A 4 -42.89 11.82 19.48
N PRO A 5 -41.92 11.27 20.22
CA PRO A 5 -40.65 11.94 20.46
C PRO A 5 -39.82 12.01 19.17
N TYR A 6 -39.59 13.23 18.69
CA TYR A 6 -38.69 13.55 17.58
C TYR A 6 -37.24 13.46 18.07
N VAL A 7 -36.53 12.38 17.71
CA VAL A 7 -35.09 12.26 17.98
C VAL A 7 -34.32 12.94 16.84
N ARG A 8 -33.84 14.16 17.11
CA ARG A 8 -32.98 14.94 16.22
C ARG A 8 -31.57 14.33 16.24
N ASN A 9 -31.09 13.85 15.09
CA ASN A 9 -29.72 13.35 14.95
C ASN A 9 -28.79 14.54 14.71
N GLU A 10 -27.95 14.91 15.69
CA GLU A 10 -27.08 16.10 15.62
C GLU A 10 -25.83 15.93 14.74
N LEU A 11 -25.73 14.85 13.96
CA LEU A 11 -24.61 14.64 13.04
C LEU A 11 -24.63 15.53 11.79
N SER A 12 -25.59 16.44 11.65
CA SER A 12 -25.77 17.26 10.43
C SER A 12 -24.94 18.54 10.36
N ASP A 13 -24.21 18.93 11.42
CA ASP A 13 -23.57 20.27 11.47
C ASP A 13 -22.10 20.33 11.03
N SER A 14 -21.47 19.22 10.65
CA SER A 14 -20.14 19.27 10.03
C SER A 14 -20.24 19.28 8.52
N HIS A 15 -19.87 20.40 7.91
CA HIS A 15 -19.70 20.61 6.46
C HIS A 15 -18.89 19.48 5.79
N ILE A 16 -19.57 18.46 5.27
CA ILE A 16 -18.94 17.44 4.40
C ILE A 16 -18.98 17.98 2.97
N LYS A 17 -17.85 18.53 2.49
CA LYS A 17 -17.65 18.81 1.05
C LYS A 17 -17.28 17.53 0.32
N GLY A 18 -18.29 16.77 -0.09
CA GLY A 18 -18.19 15.60 -0.94
C GLY A 18 -19.37 15.51 -1.89
N HIS A 19 -19.23 14.80 -3.01
CA HIS A 19 -20.29 14.62 -4.00
C HIS A 19 -21.48 13.89 -3.33
N VAL A 20 -22.57 14.61 -3.07
CA VAL A 20 -23.80 14.05 -2.51
C VAL A 20 -24.46 13.22 -3.60
N ILE A 21 -24.14 11.93 -3.64
CA ILE A 21 -24.96 10.98 -4.40
C ILE A 21 -26.25 10.84 -3.60
N GLN A 22 -27.29 11.52 -4.06
CA GLN A 22 -28.66 11.29 -3.60
C GLN A 22 -29.01 9.85 -3.94
N SER A 23 -28.80 8.92 -2.99
CA SER A 23 -29.31 7.57 -3.12
C SER A 23 -30.83 7.67 -3.09
N GLY A 24 -31.46 7.68 -4.26
CA GLY A 24 -32.90 7.57 -4.38
C GLY A 24 -33.37 6.40 -3.55
N ASN A 25 -34.28 6.68 -2.61
CA ASN A 25 -35.01 5.75 -1.73
C ASN A 25 -34.49 4.30 -1.73
N ILE A 26 -33.46 4.04 -0.93
CA ILE A 26 -33.32 2.70 -0.34
C ILE A 26 -34.37 2.64 0.78
N HIS A 27 -35.64 2.51 0.41
CA HIS A 27 -36.70 2.05 1.33
C HIS A 27 -36.54 0.55 1.53
N GLY A 28 -35.42 0.16 2.16
CA GLY A 28 -35.36 -1.09 2.90
C GLY A 28 -35.82 -0.72 4.29
N ASP A 29 -36.97 -1.22 4.71
CA ASP A 29 -37.40 -1.11 6.10
C ASP A 29 -36.36 -1.88 6.93
N VAL A 30 -35.39 -1.16 7.49
CA VAL A 30 -34.43 -1.75 8.43
C VAL A 30 -35.19 -1.89 9.73
N VAL A 31 -35.97 -2.96 9.81
CA VAL A 31 -36.58 -3.39 11.07
C VAL A 31 -35.42 -3.79 11.97
N ILE A 32 -35.00 -2.85 12.82
CA ILE A 32 -34.18 -3.15 13.98
C ILE A 32 -35.09 -4.01 14.86
N ASN A 33 -34.99 -5.33 14.70
CA ASN A 33 -35.71 -6.25 15.56
C ASN A 33 -35.32 -5.90 17.01
N PRO A 34 -36.29 -5.51 17.86
CA PRO A 34 -36.00 -5.23 19.26
C PRO A 34 -35.35 -6.48 19.87
N GLU A 35 -34.29 -6.27 20.66
CA GLU A 35 -33.58 -7.34 21.37
C GLU A 35 -34.59 -8.24 22.09
N GLY A 36 -34.83 -9.45 21.58
CA GLY A 36 -35.69 -10.44 22.22
C GLY A 36 -36.68 -11.18 21.34
N THR A 37 -36.91 -10.79 20.07
CA THR A 37 -37.73 -11.62 19.17
C THR A 37 -36.90 -12.82 18.67
N PRO A 38 -37.25 -14.07 18.99
CA PRO A 38 -36.53 -15.22 18.47
C PRO A 38 -36.68 -15.23 16.94
N LEU A 39 -35.57 -15.06 16.22
CA LEU A 39 -35.56 -15.21 14.76
C LEU A 39 -36.12 -16.60 14.42
N SER A 40 -36.98 -16.66 13.40
CA SER A 40 -37.41 -17.95 12.89
C SER A 40 -36.18 -18.75 12.41
N GLN A 41 -36.23 -20.08 12.49
CA GLN A 41 -35.07 -20.92 12.09
C GLN A 41 -34.59 -20.61 10.67
N ALA A 42 -35.51 -20.27 9.76
CA ALA A 42 -35.20 -19.86 8.40
C ALA A 42 -34.42 -18.53 8.34
N GLU A 43 -34.81 -17.54 9.14
CA GLU A 43 -34.10 -16.24 9.18
C GLU A 43 -32.75 -16.36 9.88
N ALA A 44 -32.64 -17.19 10.91
CA ALA A 44 -31.37 -17.50 11.58
C ALA A 44 -30.37 -18.18 10.63
N GLU A 45 -30.83 -19.11 9.78
CA GLU A 45 -30.00 -19.72 8.74
C GLU A 45 -29.53 -18.71 7.68
N VAL A 46 -30.42 -17.81 7.23
CA VAL A 46 -30.08 -16.75 6.27
C VAL A 46 -29.06 -15.80 6.86
N GLN A 47 -29.23 -15.39 8.11
CA GLN A 47 -28.32 -14.52 8.82
C GLN A 47 -26.96 -15.20 9.03
N ARG A 48 -26.93 -16.49 9.37
CA ARG A 48 -25.69 -17.28 9.45
C ARG A 48 -24.95 -17.31 8.13
N ARG A 49 -25.64 -17.59 7.02
CA ARG A 49 -25.04 -17.59 5.67
C ARG A 49 -24.53 -16.20 5.27
N TRP A 50 -25.20 -15.13 5.71
CA TRP A 50 -24.76 -13.76 5.47
C TRP A 50 -23.47 -13.44 6.23
N TYR A 51 -23.39 -13.76 7.52
CA TYR A 51 -22.16 -13.60 8.30
C TYR A 51 -21.01 -14.46 7.76
N GLU A 52 -21.28 -15.70 7.34
CA GLU A 52 -20.28 -16.56 6.69
C GLU A 52 -19.78 -15.99 5.36
N ARG A 53 -20.62 -15.25 4.61
CA ARG A 53 -20.19 -14.54 3.39
C ARG A 53 -19.37 -13.31 3.73
N GLN A 54 -19.78 -12.53 4.72
CA GLN A 54 -19.04 -11.35 5.17
C GLN A 54 -17.66 -11.73 5.72
N GLY A 55 -17.58 -12.79 6.53
CA GLY A 55 -16.31 -13.33 7.03
C GLY A 55 -15.35 -13.71 5.89
N ARG A 56 -15.85 -14.42 4.87
CA ARG A 56 -15.04 -14.76 3.68
C ARG A 56 -14.51 -13.54 2.91
N ILE A 57 -15.27 -12.45 2.87
CA ILE A 57 -14.83 -11.20 2.22
C ILE A 57 -13.72 -10.54 3.05
N LEU A 58 -13.91 -10.45 4.36
CA LEU A 58 -12.90 -9.92 5.30
C LEU A 58 -11.61 -10.73 5.25
N ASP A 59 -11.69 -12.06 5.27
CA ASP A 59 -10.53 -12.95 5.15
C ASP A 59 -9.78 -12.73 3.83
N ALA A 60 -10.50 -12.50 2.73
CA ALA A 60 -9.91 -12.21 1.43
C ALA A 60 -9.21 -10.83 1.41
N GLU A 61 -9.79 -9.82 2.05
CA GLU A 61 -9.15 -8.51 2.18
C GLU A 61 -7.88 -8.57 3.02
N ASP A 62 -7.90 -9.30 4.13
CA ASP A 62 -6.73 -9.47 4.99
C ASP A 62 -5.64 -10.31 4.32
N ALA A 63 -6.02 -11.32 3.54
CA ALA A 63 -5.08 -12.04 2.68
C ALA A 63 -4.41 -11.10 1.66
N GLN A 64 -5.17 -10.22 1.01
CA GLN A 64 -4.62 -9.24 0.07
C GLN A 64 -3.67 -8.25 0.75
N ARG A 65 -4.03 -7.77 1.95
CA ARG A 65 -3.17 -6.89 2.76
C ARG A 65 -1.87 -7.58 3.11
N ALA A 66 -1.93 -8.83 3.59
CA ALA A 66 -0.75 -9.61 3.92
C ALA A 66 0.16 -9.85 2.70
N GLU A 67 -0.40 -10.16 1.53
CA GLU A 67 0.36 -10.31 0.28
C GLU A 67 1.05 -9.00 -0.14
N SER A 68 0.35 -7.87 0.00
CA SER A 68 0.91 -6.55 -0.34
C SER A 68 2.09 -6.18 0.55
N GLN A 69 1.99 -6.48 1.86
CA GLN A 69 3.07 -6.27 2.83
C GLN A 69 4.27 -7.16 2.52
N ARG A 70 4.05 -8.46 2.30
CA ARG A 70 5.10 -9.41 1.91
C ARG A 70 5.82 -8.96 0.64
N ARG A 71 5.07 -8.45 -0.35
CA ARG A 71 5.65 -7.93 -1.60
C ARG A 71 6.48 -6.67 -1.37
N ALA A 72 6.03 -5.76 -0.52
CA ALA A 72 6.78 -4.56 -0.14
C ALA A 72 8.09 -4.92 0.58
N GLU A 73 8.06 -5.85 1.53
CA GLU A 73 9.25 -6.33 2.22
C GLU A 73 10.26 -6.96 1.26
N GLN A 74 9.79 -7.83 0.35
CA GLN A 74 10.65 -8.44 -0.67
C GLN A 74 11.31 -7.37 -1.57
N PHE A 75 10.54 -6.37 -1.99
CA PHE A 75 11.05 -5.26 -2.79
C PHE A 75 12.10 -4.44 -2.03
N VAL A 76 11.90 -4.16 -0.74
CA VAL A 76 12.87 -3.43 0.07
C VAL A 76 14.15 -4.25 0.27
N ARG A 77 14.04 -5.57 0.51
CA ARG A 77 15.20 -6.47 0.54
C ARG A 77 15.98 -6.43 -0.77
N HIS A 78 15.28 -6.44 -1.90
CA HIS A 78 15.90 -6.29 -3.22
C HIS A 78 16.62 -4.95 -3.37
N CYS A 79 15.97 -3.84 -2.99
CA CYS A 79 16.57 -2.50 -3.02
C CYS A 79 17.85 -2.41 -2.18
N ARG A 80 17.87 -3.01 -0.98
CA ARG A 80 19.07 -3.07 -0.11
C ARG A 80 20.20 -3.86 -0.78
N ALA A 81 19.90 -4.97 -1.44
CA ALA A 81 20.89 -5.73 -2.20
C ALA A 81 21.45 -4.94 -3.38
N LYS A 82 20.57 -4.31 -4.18
CA LYS A 82 20.95 -3.45 -5.32
C LYS A 82 21.78 -2.24 -4.88
N GLN A 83 21.49 -1.67 -3.72
CA GLN A 83 22.30 -0.59 -3.15
C GLN A 83 23.75 -1.02 -2.95
N ARG A 84 24.00 -2.22 -2.40
CA ARG A 84 25.37 -2.77 -2.23
C ARG A 84 26.06 -3.00 -3.58
N VAL A 85 25.35 -3.59 -4.54
CA VAL A 85 25.88 -3.83 -5.90
C VAL A 85 26.27 -2.51 -6.56
N ASN A 86 25.42 -1.49 -6.47
CA ASN A 86 25.73 -0.17 -7.01
C ASN A 86 26.89 0.53 -6.30
N THR A 87 27.05 0.30 -4.99
CA THR A 87 28.25 0.76 -4.26
C THR A 87 29.52 0.11 -4.82
N VAL A 88 29.49 -1.19 -5.13
CA VAL A 88 30.63 -1.87 -5.76
C VAL A 88 30.93 -1.27 -7.15
N PHE A 89 29.91 -1.05 -8.00
CA PHE A 89 30.11 -0.41 -9.31
C PHE A 89 30.70 1.01 -9.18
N MET A 90 30.23 1.81 -8.22
CA MET A 90 30.83 3.12 -7.95
C MET A 90 32.29 3.02 -7.53
N LEU A 91 32.64 2.07 -6.66
CA LEU A 91 34.02 1.86 -6.23
C LEU A 91 34.92 1.42 -7.39
N ILE A 92 34.43 0.51 -8.26
CA ILE A 92 35.15 0.12 -9.48
C ILE A 92 35.37 1.33 -10.39
N GLY A 93 34.32 2.12 -10.63
CA GLY A 93 34.43 3.35 -11.41
C GLY A 93 35.46 4.33 -10.82
N LEU A 94 35.42 4.55 -9.51
CA LEU A 94 36.34 5.43 -8.80
C LEU A 94 37.80 4.93 -8.91
N VAL A 95 38.05 3.66 -8.60
CA VAL A 95 39.39 3.07 -8.69
C VAL A 95 39.91 3.18 -10.13
N THR A 96 39.07 2.89 -11.12
CA THR A 96 39.43 2.97 -12.55
C THR A 96 39.77 4.41 -12.96
N ALA A 97 39.00 5.40 -12.49
CA ALA A 97 39.30 6.82 -12.73
C ALA A 97 40.65 7.23 -12.15
N VAL A 98 40.95 6.81 -10.91
CA VAL A 98 42.19 7.21 -10.22
C VAL A 98 43.42 6.50 -10.79
N THR A 99 43.36 5.20 -11.03
CA THR A 99 44.54 4.41 -11.43
C THR A 99 44.79 4.44 -12.92
N ALA A 100 43.75 4.33 -13.74
CA ALA A 100 43.88 4.17 -15.18
C ALA A 100 43.58 5.48 -15.94
N GLY A 101 42.83 6.41 -15.34
CA GLY A 101 42.58 7.73 -15.92
C GLY A 101 43.84 8.58 -16.09
N LEU A 102 44.87 8.36 -15.25
CA LEU A 102 46.19 8.99 -15.36
C LEU A 102 47.03 8.42 -16.52
N VAL A 103 46.72 7.21 -16.98
CA VAL A 103 47.47 6.50 -18.03
C VAL A 103 46.86 6.74 -19.41
N HIS A 104 45.53 6.70 -19.51
CA HIS A 104 44.85 6.97 -20.77
C HIS A 104 43.46 7.60 -20.53
N PRO A 105 43.12 8.71 -21.21
CA PRO A 105 41.85 9.42 -20.98
C PRO A 105 40.61 8.56 -21.29
N GLY A 106 40.75 7.54 -22.16
CA GLY A 106 39.70 6.56 -22.42
C GLY A 106 39.20 5.78 -21.19
N PHE A 107 40.02 5.61 -20.15
CA PHE A 107 39.58 4.97 -18.90
C PHE A 107 38.68 5.86 -18.04
N VAL A 108 38.73 7.19 -18.24
CA VAL A 108 37.79 8.11 -17.60
C VAL A 108 36.37 7.88 -18.11
N LEU A 109 36.21 7.57 -19.40
CA LEU A 109 34.90 7.23 -19.98
C LEU A 109 34.34 5.93 -19.40
N LEU A 110 35.19 4.92 -19.20
CA LEU A 110 34.80 3.67 -18.51
C LEU A 110 34.40 3.96 -17.06
N ALA A 111 35.17 4.78 -16.34
CA ALA A 111 34.83 5.17 -14.97
C ALA A 111 33.48 5.90 -14.88
N ILE A 112 33.17 6.78 -15.83
CA ILE A 112 31.88 7.46 -15.93
C ILE A 112 30.77 6.44 -16.22
N LEU A 113 31.00 5.52 -17.15
CA LEU A 113 30.03 4.50 -17.57
C LEU A 113 29.60 3.59 -16.41
N PHE A 114 30.52 3.25 -15.49
CA PHE A 114 30.19 2.43 -14.32
C PHE A 114 29.81 3.26 -13.09
N GLY A 115 30.45 4.41 -12.89
CA GLY A 115 30.27 5.25 -11.71
C GLY A 115 28.95 6.00 -11.70
N VAL A 116 28.56 6.64 -12.81
CA VAL A 116 27.35 7.48 -12.86
C VAL A 116 26.08 6.64 -12.70
N PRO A 117 25.87 5.53 -13.43
CA PRO A 117 24.71 4.68 -13.21
C PRO A 117 24.67 4.07 -11.81
N GLY A 118 25.84 3.70 -11.26
CA GLY A 118 25.97 3.23 -9.89
C GLY A 118 25.51 4.28 -8.88
N ALA A 119 25.92 5.54 -9.05
CA ALA A 119 25.52 6.64 -8.17
C ALA A 119 24.02 6.96 -8.27
N ILE A 120 23.48 7.07 -9.48
CA ILE A 120 22.05 7.30 -9.70
C ILE A 120 21.23 6.18 -9.05
N GLY A 121 21.60 4.93 -9.32
CA GLY A 121 20.94 3.78 -8.74
C GLY A 121 21.04 3.75 -7.22
N TRP A 122 22.22 4.01 -6.64
CA TRP A 122 22.42 4.06 -5.20
C TRP A 122 21.53 5.12 -4.54
N VAL A 123 21.46 6.34 -5.08
CA VAL A 123 20.58 7.40 -4.55
C VAL A 123 19.11 6.97 -4.61
N ARG A 124 18.67 6.39 -5.73
CA ARG A 124 17.30 5.93 -5.92
C ARG A 124 16.92 4.87 -4.87
N TYR A 125 17.74 3.82 -4.71
CA TYR A 125 17.46 2.75 -3.75
C TYR A 125 17.57 3.24 -2.30
N THR A 126 18.53 4.11 -2.00
CA THR A 126 18.66 4.71 -0.65
C THR A 126 17.42 5.52 -0.28
N ARG A 127 16.86 6.31 -1.22
CA ARG A 127 15.61 7.05 -0.97
C ARG A 127 14.42 6.12 -0.69
N VAL A 128 14.33 4.99 -1.41
CA VAL A 128 13.26 4.00 -1.19
C VAL A 128 13.41 3.36 0.19
N VAL A 129 14.61 2.90 0.55
CA VAL A 129 14.88 2.28 1.85
C VAL A 129 14.64 3.27 3.00
N ARG A 130 15.10 4.52 2.88
CA ARG A 130 14.84 5.56 3.89
C ARG A 130 13.35 5.85 4.06
N LYS A 131 12.57 5.87 2.97
CA LYS A 131 11.11 6.01 3.07
C LYS A 131 10.48 4.84 3.82
N TRP A 132 10.98 3.62 3.60
CA TRP A 132 10.50 2.41 4.27
C TRP A 132 10.78 2.47 5.77
N ASP A 133 12.02 2.78 6.13
CA ASP A 133 12.46 2.82 7.52
C ASP A 133 11.75 3.95 8.30
N ALA A 134 11.33 5.03 7.61
CA ALA A 134 10.51 6.10 8.16
C ALA A 134 9.00 5.76 8.23
N GLY A 135 8.59 4.55 7.86
CA GLY A 135 7.19 4.11 7.87
C GLY A 135 6.31 4.71 6.78
N ASN A 136 6.90 5.38 5.78
CA ASN A 136 6.14 5.99 4.69
C ASN A 136 5.71 4.95 3.64
N ALA A 137 4.56 5.17 3.03
CA ALA A 137 4.08 4.35 1.93
C ALA A 137 5.04 4.38 0.73
N ILE A 138 5.32 3.21 0.15
CA ILE A 138 6.21 3.06 -1.00
C ILE A 138 5.43 2.49 -2.18
N LYS A 139 5.67 3.07 -3.36
CA LYS A 139 5.15 2.52 -4.62
C LYS A 139 5.97 1.28 -5.01
N VAL A 140 5.42 0.10 -4.74
CA VAL A 140 6.00 -1.18 -5.15
C VAL A 140 5.59 -1.47 -6.61
N PRO A 141 6.53 -1.81 -7.52
CA PRO A 141 6.19 -2.18 -8.88
C PRO A 141 5.33 -3.45 -8.92
N ARG A 142 4.34 -3.49 -9.82
CA ARG A 142 3.45 -4.65 -9.99
C ARG A 142 4.18 -5.92 -10.44
N SER A 143 5.23 -5.77 -11.26
CA SER A 143 6.01 -6.89 -11.80
C SER A 143 7.40 -6.96 -11.19
N ARG A 144 7.88 -8.17 -10.90
CA ARG A 144 9.25 -8.46 -10.45
C ARG A 144 10.33 -8.08 -11.46
N LEU A 145 9.99 -8.02 -12.75
CA LEU A 145 10.91 -7.58 -13.81
C LEU A 145 11.25 -6.08 -13.70
N MET A 146 10.44 -5.32 -12.97
CA MET A 146 10.61 -3.87 -12.76
C MET A 146 11.27 -3.54 -11.41
N TRP A 147 11.77 -4.56 -10.68
CA TRP A 147 12.39 -4.39 -9.38
C TRP A 147 13.87 -3.97 -9.49
#